data_AF-A0A226BWC2-F1
#
_entry.id   AF-A0A226BWC2-F1
#
_cell.length_a   1.000
_cell.length_b   1.000
_cell.length_c   1.000
_cell.angle_alpha   90.00
_cell.angle_beta   90.00
_cell.angle_gamma   90.00
#
_symmetry.space_group_name_H-M   'P 1'
#
loop_
_entity.id
_entity.type
_entity.pdbx_description
1 polymer ?
#
loop_
_entity_poly.entity_id
_entity_poly.type
_entity_poly.pdbx_seq_one_letter_code
_entity_poly.pdbx_strand_id
1 'polypeptide(L)'
;MKPLVVYHEDYQNFVLEELKNIIQGGAFTLANSDWPVLTKLTDLSYLTTWISSSYSKKGPPPRDPASMLRSYLLLLFTYPSLGLTEWVDMMKKVPLYASYPKWFLPFRYTRCWNFLRLFFSSMGTRQTKFFKRQKRKKKRQKKLKKGQKQAHKNPGFVHKLVKRFLNHDA
;
A
#
# COMPACT_ATOMS: atom_id res chain seq x y z
N MET A 1 9.37 15.18 2.04
CA MET A 1 8.62 16.42 1.74
C MET A 1 7.38 16.41 2.61
N LYS A 2 6.84 17.58 3.00
CA LYS A 2 5.63 17.69 3.84
C LYS A 2 4.37 17.82 2.96
N PRO A 3 3.23 17.22 3.34
CA PRO A 3 1.99 17.37 2.59
C PRO A 3 1.54 18.84 2.61
N LEU A 4 0.94 19.28 1.50
CA LEU A 4 0.26 20.57 1.43
C LEU A 4 -1.08 20.46 2.15
N VAL A 5 -1.42 21.50 2.90
CA VAL A 5 -2.73 21.61 3.55
C VAL A 5 -3.75 21.98 2.48
N VAL A 6 -4.81 21.20 2.39
CA VAL A 6 -5.94 21.47 1.51
C VAL A 6 -7.09 21.93 2.40
N TYR A 7 -7.61 23.14 2.14
CA TYR A 7 -8.76 23.65 2.85
C TYR A 7 -10.01 22.89 2.46
N HIS A 8 -10.98 22.86 3.38
CA HIS A 8 -12.20 22.10 3.15
C HIS A 8 -13.03 22.66 1.99
N GLU A 9 -13.09 23.98 1.88
CA GLU A 9 -13.83 24.70 0.84
C GLU A 9 -13.30 24.38 -0.57
N ASP A 10 -11.98 24.44 -0.75
CA ASP A 10 -11.34 24.08 -2.02
C ASP A 10 -11.69 22.65 -2.45
N TYR A 11 -11.71 21.73 -1.48
CA TYR A 11 -12.09 20.35 -1.73
C TYR A 11 -13.57 20.19 -2.09
N GLN A 12 -14.46 20.91 -1.41
CA GLN A 12 -15.89 20.90 -1.73
C GLN A 12 -16.14 21.43 -3.14
N ASN A 13 -15.52 22.55 -3.49
CA ASN A 13 -15.61 23.14 -4.83
C ASN A 13 -15.15 22.17 -5.90
N PHE A 14 -14.01 21.52 -5.70
CA PHE A 14 -13.50 20.49 -6.61
C PHE A 14 -14.48 19.31 -6.78
N VAL A 15 -15.01 18.77 -5.68
CA VAL A 15 -15.97 17.65 -5.75
C VAL A 15 -17.23 18.08 -6.49
N LEU A 16 -17.73 19.29 -6.27
CA LEU A 16 -18.89 19.84 -6.98
C LEU A 16 -18.62 19.99 -8.47
N GLU A 17 -17.44 20.47 -8.87
CA GLU A 17 -17.05 20.57 -10.28
C GLU A 17 -16.97 19.20 -10.96
N GLU A 18 -16.36 18.21 -10.30
CA GLU A 18 -16.32 16.86 -10.84
C GLU A 18 -17.71 16.21 -10.94
N LEU A 19 -18.58 16.45 -9.96
CA LEU A 19 -19.97 15.99 -10.03
C LEU A 19 -20.72 16.65 -11.19
N LYS A 20 -20.56 17.97 -11.38
CA LYS A 20 -21.14 18.68 -12.54
C LYS A 20 -20.65 18.08 -13.85
N ASN A 21 -19.35 17.82 -13.98
CA ASN A 21 -18.76 17.22 -15.18
C ASN A 21 -19.34 15.82 -15.46
N ILE A 22 -19.54 15.00 -14.43
CA ILE A 22 -20.11 13.67 -14.55
C ILE A 22 -21.59 13.71 -14.96
N ILE A 23 -22.37 14.63 -14.37
CA ILE A 23 -23.79 14.80 -14.69
C ILE A 23 -23.97 15.36 -16.11
N GLN A 24 -23.19 16.38 -16.49
CA GLN A 24 -23.20 16.96 -17.83
C GLN A 24 -22.75 15.96 -18.91
N GLY A 25 -21.81 15.06 -18.56
CA GLY A 25 -21.37 13.98 -19.44
C GLY A 25 -22.40 12.86 -19.63
N GLY A 26 -23.55 12.90 -18.96
CA GLY A 26 -24.62 11.89 -19.10
C GLY A 26 -24.25 10.50 -18.58
N ALA A 27 -23.10 10.35 -17.93
CA ALA A 27 -22.57 9.06 -17.49
C ALA A 27 -23.21 8.56 -16.18
N PHE A 28 -23.92 9.42 -15.46
CA PHE A 28 -24.49 9.11 -14.15
C PHE A 28 -25.69 10.01 -13.82
N THR A 29 -26.78 9.41 -13.35
CA THR A 29 -27.95 10.11 -12.81
C THR A 29 -27.92 10.02 -11.29
N LEU A 30 -27.91 11.16 -10.61
CA LEU A 30 -27.88 11.20 -9.15
C LEU A 30 -29.25 10.82 -8.58
N ALA A 31 -29.31 9.74 -7.80
CA ALA A 31 -30.52 9.34 -7.10
C ALA A 31 -30.62 10.05 -5.75
N ASN A 32 -31.84 10.20 -5.23
CA ASN A 32 -32.04 10.87 -3.94
C ASN A 32 -31.34 10.10 -2.78
N SER A 33 -31.12 8.81 -2.97
CA SER A 33 -30.36 7.91 -2.08
C SER A 33 -28.87 8.23 -1.97
N ASP A 34 -28.31 8.97 -2.93
CA ASP A 34 -26.87 9.25 -3.01
C ASP A 34 -26.50 10.55 -2.29
N TRP A 35 -27.47 11.45 -2.07
CA TRP A 35 -27.27 12.71 -1.33
C TRP A 35 -26.73 12.53 0.09
N PRO A 36 -27.17 11.55 0.90
CA PRO A 36 -26.58 11.28 2.20
C PRO A 36 -25.09 10.92 2.14
N VAL A 37 -24.60 10.40 1.00
CA VAL A 37 -23.17 10.10 0.80
C VAL A 37 -22.42 11.37 0.45
N LEU A 38 -22.98 12.21 -0.44
CA LEU A 38 -22.40 13.49 -0.86
C LEU A 38 -22.31 14.51 0.28
N THR A 39 -23.28 14.53 1.19
CA THR A 39 -23.36 15.52 2.28
C THR A 39 -22.43 15.20 3.45
N LYS A 40 -21.94 13.97 3.58
CA LYS A 40 -21.05 13.54 4.68
C LYS A 40 -19.58 13.90 4.49
N LEU A 41 -19.29 14.95 3.72
CA LEU A 41 -17.95 15.50 3.54
C LEU A 41 -17.49 16.15 4.84
N THR A 42 -17.00 15.32 5.75
CA THR A 42 -16.43 15.76 7.03
C THR A 42 -15.19 16.62 6.78
N ASP A 43 -15.04 17.67 7.59
CA ASP A 43 -13.85 18.48 7.55
C ASP A 43 -12.70 17.75 8.26
N LEU A 44 -11.73 17.31 7.45
CA LEU A 44 -10.49 16.65 7.86
C LEU A 44 -9.27 17.52 7.56
N SER A 45 -9.45 18.81 7.21
CA SER A 45 -8.37 19.73 6.87
C SER A 45 -7.28 19.74 7.94
N TYR A 46 -7.67 19.83 9.21
CA TYR A 46 -6.78 19.80 10.38
C TYR A 46 -5.89 18.53 10.48
N LEU A 47 -6.31 17.40 9.92
CA LEU A 47 -5.53 16.16 9.98
C LEU A 47 -4.23 16.26 9.19
N THR A 48 -4.19 17.07 8.12
CA THR A 48 -2.96 17.28 7.34
C THR A 48 -1.87 17.91 8.20
N THR A 49 -2.22 18.93 8.97
CA THR A 49 -1.30 19.59 9.91
C THR A 49 -0.87 18.66 11.04
N TRP A 50 -1.81 17.88 11.59
CA TRP A 50 -1.53 16.95 12.69
C TRP A 50 -0.56 15.81 12.30
N ILE A 51 -0.76 15.21 11.13
CA ILE A 51 0.06 14.08 10.64
C ILE A 51 1.36 14.58 9.98
N SER A 52 1.47 15.87 9.63
CA SER A 52 2.62 16.40 8.91
C SER A 52 3.97 16.12 9.59
N SER A 53 4.01 15.95 10.93
CA SER A 53 5.22 15.60 11.68
C SER A 53 5.71 14.17 11.41
N SER A 54 4.79 13.25 11.11
CA SER A 54 5.07 11.83 10.83
C SER A 54 5.63 11.58 9.43
N TYR A 55 5.54 12.55 8.52
CA TYR A 55 6.06 12.43 7.16
C TYR A 55 7.57 12.68 7.10
N SER A 56 8.27 11.81 6.38
CA SER A 56 9.72 11.95 6.14
C SER A 56 10.05 13.17 5.27
N LYS A 57 11.17 13.85 5.57
CA LYS A 57 11.73 14.92 4.73
C LYS A 57 12.19 14.40 3.36
N LYS A 58 12.62 13.14 3.27
CA LYS A 58 13.11 12.51 2.03
C LYS A 58 12.08 11.51 1.49
N GLY A 59 11.87 11.52 0.18
CA GLY A 59 10.98 10.57 -0.50
C GLY A 59 10.15 11.21 -1.61
N PRO A 60 9.23 10.44 -2.21
CA PRO A 60 8.31 10.95 -3.22
C PRO A 60 7.40 12.06 -2.64
N PRO A 61 6.75 12.86 -3.52
CA PRO A 61 5.84 13.89 -3.09
C PRO A 61 4.76 13.29 -2.16
N PRO A 62 4.60 13.86 -0.96
CA PRO A 62 3.63 13.41 0.01
C PRO A 62 2.25 13.68 -0.55
N ARG A 63 1.39 12.74 -0.21
CA ARG A 63 0.00 12.75 -0.59
C ARG A 63 -0.79 13.37 0.55
N ASP A 64 -1.75 14.22 0.21
CA ASP A 64 -2.77 14.72 1.13
C ASP A 64 -3.42 13.58 1.95
N PRO A 65 -3.17 13.49 3.26
CA PRO A 65 -3.76 12.47 4.12
C PRO A 65 -5.27 12.70 4.34
N ALA A 66 -5.76 13.94 4.24
CA ALA A 66 -7.15 14.24 4.53
C ALA A 66 -8.08 13.64 3.46
N SER A 67 -7.75 13.79 2.17
CA SER A 67 -8.49 13.13 1.07
C SER A 67 -8.45 11.60 1.15
N MET A 68 -7.31 10.99 1.54
CA MET A 68 -7.24 9.54 1.75
C MET A 68 -8.22 9.07 2.83
N LEU A 69 -8.29 9.80 3.94
CA LEU A 69 -9.20 9.47 5.04
C LEU A 69 -10.66 9.72 4.67
N ARG A 70 -10.97 10.79 3.93
CA ARG A 70 -12.32 11.01 3.39
C ARG A 70 -12.78 9.86 2.50
N SER A 71 -11.90 9.34 1.63
CA SER A 71 -12.21 8.16 0.81
C SER A 71 -12.46 6.88 1.63
N TYR A 72 -11.80 6.75 2.79
CA TYR A 72 -12.01 5.64 3.71
C TYR A 72 -13.31 5.78 4.51
N LEU A 73 -13.65 7.00 4.95
CA LEU A 73 -14.94 7.27 5.57
C LEU A 73 -16.09 6.97 4.61
N LEU A 74 -15.93 7.32 3.34
CA LEU A 74 -16.91 7.02 2.31
C LEU A 74 -17.12 5.51 2.15
N LEU A 75 -16.04 4.72 2.14
CA LEU A 75 -16.12 3.26 2.19
C LEU A 75 -16.93 2.77 3.40
N LEU A 76 -16.62 3.27 4.61
CA LEU A 76 -17.32 2.85 5.83
C LEU A 76 -18.81 3.18 5.80
N PHE A 77 -19.18 4.32 5.23
CA PHE A 77 -20.59 4.73 5.13
C PHE A 77 -21.39 3.99 4.07
N THR A 78 -20.74 3.58 2.98
CA THR A 78 -21.43 2.94 1.84
C THR A 78 -21.39 1.43 1.93
N TYR A 79 -20.23 0.85 2.22
CA TYR A 79 -20.01 -0.59 2.25
C TYR A 79 -19.08 -0.99 3.40
N PRO A 80 -19.59 -1.07 4.64
CA PRO A 80 -18.77 -1.37 5.83
C PRO A 80 -18.13 -2.77 5.81
N SER A 81 -18.73 -3.72 5.08
CA SER A 81 -18.22 -5.09 4.94
C SER A 81 -17.16 -5.26 3.85
N LEU A 82 -16.98 -4.23 2.99
CA LEU A 82 -16.18 -4.35 1.78
C LEU A 82 -14.68 -4.16 2.08
N GLY A 83 -13.86 -4.99 1.45
CA GLY A 83 -12.41 -4.89 1.59
C GLY A 83 -11.87 -3.62 0.94
N LEU A 84 -10.75 -3.09 1.46
CA LEU A 84 -10.10 -1.90 0.91
C LEU A 84 -9.64 -2.07 -0.55
N THR A 85 -9.33 -3.31 -0.97
CA THR A 85 -8.95 -3.65 -2.35
C THR A 85 -10.14 -3.63 -3.28
N GLU A 86 -11.27 -4.18 -2.84
CA GLU A 86 -12.54 -4.16 -3.57
C GLU A 86 -13.08 -2.73 -3.68
N TRP A 87 -12.90 -1.92 -2.62
CA TRP A 87 -13.22 -0.50 -2.63
C TRP A 87 -12.49 0.25 -3.74
N VAL A 88 -11.19 -0.02 -3.89
CA VAL A 88 -10.38 0.55 -4.96
C VAL A 88 -10.90 0.16 -6.33
N ASP A 89 -11.33 -1.08 -6.52
CA ASP A 89 -11.87 -1.52 -7.80
C ASP A 89 -13.27 -0.97 -8.07
N MET A 90 -14.07 -0.76 -7.03
CA MET A 90 -15.38 -0.12 -7.15
C MET A 90 -15.27 1.37 -7.47
N MET A 91 -14.30 2.08 -6.88
CA MET A 91 -13.99 3.48 -7.24
C MET A 91 -13.57 3.64 -8.70
N LYS A 92 -12.98 2.61 -9.33
CA LYS A 92 -12.66 2.64 -10.77
C LYS A 92 -13.91 2.43 -11.65
N LYS A 93 -14.89 1.69 -11.14
CA LYS A 93 -16.11 1.32 -11.87
C LYS A 93 -17.18 2.41 -11.79
N VAL A 94 -17.32 3.06 -10.63
CA VAL A 94 -18.38 4.03 -10.37
C VAL A 94 -17.83 5.46 -10.44
N PRO A 95 -18.26 6.28 -11.40
CA PRO A 95 -17.78 7.65 -11.57
C PRO A 95 -17.98 8.53 -10.32
N LEU A 96 -19.11 8.35 -9.62
CA LEU A 96 -19.44 9.09 -8.39
C LEU A 96 -18.36 8.96 -7.32
N TYR A 97 -17.86 7.74 -7.10
CA TYR A 97 -16.81 7.47 -6.12
C TYR A 97 -15.43 7.79 -6.65
N ALA A 98 -15.26 7.90 -7.98
CA ALA A 98 -14.02 8.30 -8.62
C ALA A 98 -13.71 9.80 -8.45
N SER A 99 -14.73 10.65 -8.31
CA SER A 99 -14.56 12.10 -8.11
C SER A 99 -13.68 12.44 -6.91
N TYR A 100 -13.92 11.78 -5.77
CA TYR A 100 -13.20 12.01 -4.51
C TYR A 100 -11.69 11.69 -4.56
N PRO A 101 -11.24 10.57 -5.13
CA PRO A 101 -9.82 10.28 -5.33
C PRO A 101 -9.20 11.03 -6.51
N LYS A 102 -9.96 11.63 -7.44
CA LYS A 102 -9.40 12.21 -8.68
C LYS A 102 -8.61 13.50 -8.45
N TRP A 103 -8.93 14.30 -7.43
CA TRP A 103 -8.06 15.38 -6.90
C TRP A 103 -6.64 14.89 -6.57
N PHE A 104 -6.53 13.59 -6.27
CA PHE A 104 -5.43 13.02 -5.52
C PHE A 104 -4.66 11.93 -6.29
N LEU A 105 -5.27 11.32 -7.31
CA LEU A 105 -4.78 10.12 -7.99
C LEU A 105 -4.87 10.24 -9.51
N PRO A 106 -3.87 10.86 -10.16
CA PRO A 106 -3.71 10.64 -11.59
C PRO A 106 -3.19 9.22 -11.91
N PHE A 107 -2.56 8.50 -10.96
CA PHE A 107 -1.82 7.28 -11.35
C PHE A 107 -1.92 5.98 -10.54
N ARG A 108 -2.12 5.87 -9.20
CA ARG A 108 -2.07 4.53 -8.52
C ARG A 108 -2.83 4.44 -7.17
N TYR A 109 -3.99 3.79 -7.18
CA TYR A 109 -4.83 3.47 -6.00
C TYR A 109 -4.13 2.59 -4.94
N THR A 110 -3.18 1.75 -5.35
CA THR A 110 -2.40 0.86 -4.47
C THR A 110 -1.69 1.60 -3.33
N ARG A 111 -1.28 2.85 -3.56
CA ARG A 111 -0.58 3.66 -2.55
C ARG A 111 -1.50 4.22 -1.46
N CYS A 112 -2.82 4.32 -1.70
CA CYS A 112 -3.79 4.72 -0.67
C CYS A 112 -3.90 3.67 0.44
N TRP A 113 -3.91 2.40 0.05
CA TRP A 113 -3.87 1.28 0.99
C TRP A 113 -2.63 1.31 1.88
N ASN A 114 -1.45 1.60 1.31
CA ASN A 114 -0.21 1.70 2.09
C ASN A 114 -0.33 2.79 3.17
N PHE A 115 -0.90 3.95 2.83
CA PHE A 115 -1.09 5.02 3.79
C PHE A 115 -2.08 4.61 4.88
N LEU A 116 -3.28 4.17 4.53
CA LEU A 116 -4.31 3.82 5.53
C LEU A 116 -3.81 2.73 6.47
N ARG A 117 -3.12 1.71 5.92
CA ARG A 117 -2.45 0.68 6.73
C ARG A 117 -1.44 1.28 7.70
N LEU A 118 -0.54 2.15 7.23
CA LEU A 118 0.48 2.77 8.08
C LEU A 118 -0.14 3.71 9.12
N PHE A 119 -1.18 4.44 8.74
CA PHE A 119 -1.91 5.39 9.58
C PHE A 119 -2.60 4.68 10.75
N PHE A 120 -3.39 3.63 10.49
CA PHE A 120 -4.01 2.85 11.56
C PHE A 120 -3.00 2.05 12.39
N SER A 121 -1.91 1.58 11.76
CA SER A 121 -0.80 0.95 12.50
C SER A 121 -0.09 1.92 13.44
N SER A 122 -0.10 3.23 13.13
CA SER A 122 0.49 4.27 13.97
C SER A 122 -0.42 4.73 15.11
N MET A 123 -1.75 4.64 14.95
CA MET A 123 -2.73 4.99 15.99
C MET A 123 -3.05 3.84 16.95
N GLY A 124 -2.92 2.59 16.53
CA GLY A 124 -3.20 1.43 17.37
C GLY A 124 -2.06 1.13 18.35
N THR A 125 -2.28 1.29 19.65
CA THR A 125 -1.45 0.62 20.66
C THR A 125 -1.65 -0.89 20.57
N ARG A 126 -0.57 -1.61 20.20
CA ARG A 126 -0.29 -3.06 20.32
C ARG A 126 -0.62 -3.96 19.11
N GLN A 127 0.47 -4.63 18.70
CA GLN A 127 0.53 -5.94 18.05
C GLN A 127 0.00 -6.08 16.62
N THR A 128 0.83 -5.68 15.66
CA THR A 128 1.22 -6.66 14.64
C THR A 128 2.71 -6.55 14.36
N LYS A 129 3.48 -7.48 14.94
CA LYS A 129 4.85 -7.78 14.47
C LYS A 129 4.75 -8.46 13.09
N PHE A 130 4.24 -7.77 12.07
CA PHE A 130 4.42 -8.13 10.66
C PHE A 130 5.47 -7.23 10.01
N PHE A 131 6.53 -6.89 10.75
CA PHE A 131 7.78 -6.52 10.11
C PHE A 131 8.27 -7.73 9.34
N LYS A 132 8.19 -7.66 8.00
CA LYS A 132 8.84 -8.62 7.10
C LYS A 132 10.23 -8.90 7.67
N ARG A 133 10.49 -10.14 8.12
CA ARG A 133 11.86 -10.59 8.42
C ARG A 133 12.68 -10.25 7.18
N GLN A 134 13.54 -9.23 7.25
CA GLN A 134 14.51 -9.00 6.20
C GLN A 134 15.30 -10.30 6.09
N LYS A 135 15.13 -11.03 4.98
CA LYS A 135 15.87 -12.27 4.76
C LYS A 135 17.34 -11.89 4.89
N ARG A 136 18.02 -12.39 5.93
CA ARG A 136 19.46 -12.20 6.10
C ARG A 136 20.11 -12.63 4.79
N LYS A 137 20.79 -11.71 4.11
CA LYS A 137 21.57 -12.06 2.91
C LYS A 137 22.54 -13.15 3.35
N LYS A 138 22.45 -14.34 2.75
CA LYS A 138 23.41 -15.42 3.02
C LYS A 138 24.80 -14.86 2.75
N LYS A 139 25.71 -14.92 3.74
CA LYS A 139 27.11 -14.53 3.56
C LYS A 139 27.66 -15.35 2.38
N ARG A 140 28.17 -14.68 1.36
CA ARG A 140 28.84 -15.34 0.22
C ARG A 140 30.08 -16.06 0.77
N GLN A 141 30.22 -17.35 0.47
CA GLN A 141 31.44 -18.08 0.80
C GLN A 141 32.63 -17.43 0.08
N LYS A 142 33.76 -17.30 0.78
CA LYS A 142 34.98 -16.71 0.20
C LYS A 142 35.44 -17.61 -0.95
N LYS A 143 35.62 -17.04 -2.15
CA LYS A 143 36.17 -17.76 -3.30
C LYS A 143 37.62 -18.15 -3.01
N LEU A 144 38.02 -19.36 -3.41
CA LEU A 144 39.41 -19.83 -3.32
C LEU A 144 40.32 -18.96 -4.19
N LYS A 145 41.58 -18.80 -3.78
CA LYS A 145 42.58 -18.06 -4.57
C LYS A 145 42.95 -18.87 -5.82
N LYS A 146 43.29 -18.18 -6.92
CA LYS A 146 43.68 -18.80 -8.20
C LYS A 146 44.84 -19.79 -7.95
N GLY A 147 44.64 -21.06 -8.32
CA GLY A 147 45.60 -22.15 -8.10
C GLY A 147 45.26 -23.11 -6.94
N GLN A 148 44.32 -22.77 -6.06
CA GLN A 148 43.86 -23.71 -5.02
C GLN A 148 42.74 -24.61 -5.54
N LYS A 149 42.98 -25.93 -5.52
CA LYS A 149 41.97 -26.95 -5.87
C LYS A 149 40.83 -26.91 -4.85
N GLN A 150 39.61 -27.01 -5.34
CA GLN A 150 38.43 -27.07 -4.48
C GLN A 150 38.43 -28.39 -3.70
N ALA A 151 38.08 -28.34 -2.41
CA ALA A 151 37.94 -29.55 -1.60
C ALA A 151 36.90 -30.48 -2.26
N HIS A 152 37.20 -31.78 -2.28
CA HIS A 152 36.32 -32.77 -2.89
C HIS A 152 34.96 -32.75 -2.19
N LYS A 153 33.85 -32.74 -2.95
CA LYS A 153 32.49 -32.60 -2.39
C LYS A 153 32.17 -33.63 -1.30
N ASN A 154 32.72 -34.84 -1.44
CA ASN A 154 32.59 -35.93 -0.47
C ASN A 154 34.00 -36.47 -0.13
N PRO A 155 34.66 -35.99 0.94
CA PRO A 155 35.90 -36.60 1.39
C PRO A 155 35.63 -38.02 1.92
N GLY A 156 36.46 -38.99 1.51
CA GLY A 156 36.34 -40.40 1.95
C GLY A 156 35.48 -41.33 1.09
N PHE A 157 34.98 -40.88 -0.07
CA PHE A 157 34.26 -41.74 -1.01
C PHE A 157 35.10 -42.92 -1.49
N VAL A 158 36.37 -42.67 -1.82
CA VAL A 158 37.33 -43.71 -2.25
C VAL A 158 37.50 -44.77 -1.18
N HIS A 159 37.68 -44.36 0.08
CA HIS A 159 37.81 -45.30 1.21
C HIS A 159 36.56 -46.18 1.37
N LYS A 160 35.36 -45.62 1.18
CA LYS A 160 34.12 -46.41 1.20
C LYS A 160 34.04 -47.40 0.04
N LEU A 161 34.57 -47.04 -1.12
CA LEU A 161 34.61 -47.90 -2.31
C LEU A 161 35.57 -49.06 -2.12
N VAL A 162 36.78 -48.77 -1.62
CA VAL A 162 37.79 -49.79 -1.27
C VAL A 162 37.24 -50.75 -0.22
N LYS A 163 36.60 -50.24 0.83
CA LYS A 163 35.98 -51.08 1.86
C LYS A 163 34.86 -51.97 1.30
N ARG A 164 34.07 -51.49 0.34
CA ARG A 164 33.05 -52.31 -0.33
C ARG A 164 33.66 -53.40 -1.20
N PHE A 165 34.74 -53.10 -1.90
CA PHE A 165 35.43 -54.06 -2.75
C PHE A 165 36.02 -55.21 -1.92
N LEU A 166 36.77 -54.88 -0.86
CA LEU A 166 37.35 -55.86 0.05
C LEU A 166 36.30 -56.75 0.75
N ASN A 167 35.09 -56.23 0.97
CA ASN A 167 34.00 -57.00 1.58
C ASN A 167 33.22 -57.88 0.58
N HIS A 168 33.43 -57.72 -0.73
CA HIS A 168 32.75 -58.50 -1.77
C HIS A 168 33.56 -59.72 -2.22
N ASP A 169 34.87 -59.74 -1.93
CA ASP A 169 35.81 -60.83 -2.26
C ASP A 169 36.00 -61.85 -1.10
N ALA A 170 35.17 -61.77 -0.05
CA ALA A 170 35.20 -62.64 1.15
C ALA A 170 33.97 -63.54 1.24
#